data_AF-A0A7S0CIS1-F1
#
_entry.id   AF-A0A7S0CIS1-F1
#
_cell.length_a   1.000
_cell.length_b   1.000
_cell.length_c   1.000
_cell.angle_alpha   90.00
_cell.angle_beta   90.00
_cell.angle_gamma   90.00
#
_symmetry.space_group_name_H-M   'P 1'
#
loop_
_entity.id
_entity.type
_entity.pdbx_description
1 polymer ?
#
loop_
_entity_poly.entity_id
_entity_poly.type
_entity_poly.pdbx_seq_one_letter_code
_entity_poly.pdbx_strand_id
1 'polypeptide(L)'
;AYMVVGLTDQCSGCEAAESLALFALDVINCANKFRTTDHFSPVIRVGLASGTVVGGVVGGPSSPLYRLFGDTVQLAGLMELSCRKMKVQCSETTFRLLREAPTYLFHFEKRPEESVLLANNVLSFYINGAVKRSLITHEQSEQRRQAALLAVQFKSRKNSIRRGLSPY
;
A
#
# COMPACT_ATOMS: atom_id res chain seq x y z
N ALA A 1 -10.35 18.44 7.05
CA ALA A 1 -9.30 17.42 6.95
C ALA A 1 -9.56 16.36 8.04
N TYR A 2 -9.35 15.08 7.72
CA TYR A 2 -9.47 13.97 8.67
C TYR A 2 -8.08 13.41 8.96
N MET A 3 -7.81 13.02 10.21
CA MET A 3 -6.53 12.46 10.63
C MET A 3 -6.76 11.07 11.22
N VAL A 4 -5.99 10.09 10.75
CA VAL A 4 -6.04 8.70 11.21
C VAL A 4 -4.64 8.28 11.59
N VAL A 5 -4.52 7.55 12.69
CA VAL A 5 -3.23 7.27 13.32
C VAL A 5 -3.21 5.83 13.79
N GLY A 6 -2.13 5.11 13.47
CA GLY A 6 -1.82 3.79 14.01
C GLY A 6 -0.76 3.92 15.10
N LEU A 7 -1.20 4.11 16.34
CA LEU A 7 -0.34 4.03 17.53
C LEU A 7 -0.78 2.83 18.35
N THR A 8 -0.05 1.73 18.24
CA THR A 8 -0.30 0.59 19.11
C THR A 8 1.04 0.04 19.60
N ASP A 9 1.06 -0.36 20.87
CA ASP A 9 2.12 -1.12 21.51
C ASP A 9 2.11 -2.60 21.09
N GLN A 10 1.03 -3.05 20.44
CA GLN A 10 0.74 -4.43 20.08
C GLN A 10 1.12 -4.80 18.65
N CYS A 11 1.47 -3.83 17.80
CA CYS A 11 1.87 -4.07 16.42
C CYS A 11 3.16 -3.33 16.07
N SER A 12 3.95 -3.96 15.21
CA SER A 12 5.16 -3.37 14.66
C SER A 12 4.85 -2.13 13.79
N GLY A 13 5.86 -1.27 13.60
CA GLY A 13 5.71 -0.09 12.73
C GLY A 13 5.33 -0.43 11.29
N CYS A 14 5.75 -1.59 10.76
CA CYS A 14 5.39 -2.04 9.42
C CYS A 14 3.94 -2.53 9.33
N GLU A 15 3.40 -3.21 10.36
CA GLU A 15 1.98 -3.61 10.42
C GLU A 15 1.05 -2.40 10.53
N ALA A 16 1.43 -1.40 11.34
CA ALA A 16 0.70 -0.15 11.46
C ALA A 16 0.70 0.60 10.11
N ALA A 17 1.86 0.71 9.46
CA ALA A 17 1.98 1.33 8.15
C ALA A 17 1.15 0.59 7.09
N GLU A 18 1.22 -0.75 7.05
CA GLU A 18 0.45 -1.61 6.15
C GLU A 18 -1.06 -1.36 6.30
N SER A 19 -1.56 -1.39 7.53
CA SER A 19 -2.98 -1.18 7.83
C SER A 19 -3.46 0.21 7.39
N LEU A 20 -2.68 1.27 7.68
CA LEU A 20 -3.01 2.63 7.27
C LEU A 20 -2.95 2.83 5.76
N ALA A 21 -1.99 2.21 5.06
CA ALA A 21 -1.89 2.29 3.62
C ALA A 21 -3.06 1.59 2.92
N LEU A 22 -3.48 0.42 3.41
CA LEU A 22 -4.68 -0.27 2.93
C LEU A 22 -5.93 0.58 3.16
N PHE A 23 -6.10 1.10 4.37
CA PHE A 23 -7.20 2.01 4.69
C PHE A 23 -7.23 3.23 3.76
N ALA A 24 -6.08 3.85 3.49
CA ALA A 24 -5.98 4.98 2.57
C ALA A 24 -6.43 4.62 1.15
N LEU A 25 -5.98 3.47 0.63
CA LEU A 25 -6.39 2.97 -0.69
C LEU A 25 -7.91 2.71 -0.74
N ASP A 26 -8.46 2.10 0.30
CA ASP A 26 -9.89 1.83 0.41
C ASP A 26 -10.72 3.11 0.46
N VAL A 27 -10.25 4.13 1.19
CA VAL A 27 -10.91 5.44 1.25
C VAL A 27 -10.92 6.11 -0.12
N ILE A 28 -9.81 6.07 -0.88
CA ILE A 28 -9.78 6.56 -2.27
C ILE A 28 -10.77 5.79 -3.15
N ASN A 29 -10.81 4.46 -3.02
CA ASN A 29 -11.73 3.60 -3.79
C ASN A 29 -13.20 3.87 -3.46
N CYS A 30 -13.52 4.07 -2.18
CA CYS A 30 -14.85 4.44 -1.71
C CYS A 30 -15.25 5.81 -2.24
N ALA A 31 -14.38 6.81 -2.17
CA ALA A 31 -14.64 8.14 -2.70
C ALA A 31 -14.88 8.14 -4.22
N ASN A 32 -14.16 7.31 -4.98
CA ASN A 32 -14.37 7.13 -6.42
C ASN A 32 -15.74 6.50 -6.75
N LYS A 33 -16.21 5.57 -5.91
CA LYS A 33 -17.51 4.89 -6.10
C LYS A 33 -18.67 5.72 -5.55
N PHE A 34 -18.39 6.67 -4.66
CA PHE A 34 -19.41 7.50 -4.05
C PHE A 34 -19.93 8.54 -5.05
N ARG A 35 -21.25 8.51 -5.27
CA ARG A 35 -21.99 9.50 -6.03
C ARG A 35 -23.24 9.86 -5.26
N THR A 36 -23.46 11.14 -5.04
CA THR A 36 -24.75 11.62 -4.53
C THR A 36 -25.79 11.63 -5.66
N THR A 37 -27.06 11.80 -5.28
CA THR A 37 -28.18 12.05 -6.21
C THR A 37 -27.91 13.22 -7.15
N ASP A 38 -27.15 14.20 -6.67
CA ASP A 38 -26.83 15.43 -7.40
C ASP A 38 -25.55 15.30 -8.25
N HIS A 39 -25.10 14.06 -8.51
CA HIS A 39 -23.90 13.72 -9.26
C HIS A 39 -22.58 14.27 -8.69
N PHE A 40 -22.56 14.64 -7.40
CA PHE A 40 -21.33 15.03 -6.73
C PHE A 40 -20.50 13.80 -6.36
N SER A 41 -19.21 13.87 -6.68
CA SER A 41 -18.20 12.90 -6.24
C SER A 41 -17.11 13.61 -5.45
N PRO A 42 -16.83 13.17 -4.21
CA PRO A 42 -15.84 13.82 -3.37
C PRO A 42 -14.44 13.61 -3.95
N VAL A 43 -13.71 14.71 -4.11
CA VAL A 43 -12.30 14.68 -4.49
C VAL A 43 -11.47 14.82 -3.23
N ILE A 44 -10.74 13.76 -2.90
CA ILE A 44 -9.91 13.70 -1.69
C ILE A 44 -8.44 13.48 -2.04
N ARG A 45 -7.58 13.74 -1.07
CA ARG A 45 -6.13 13.48 -1.10
C ARG A 45 -5.76 12.80 0.21
N VAL A 46 -4.77 11.92 0.15
CA VAL A 46 -4.25 11.26 1.35
C VAL A 46 -2.73 11.41 1.40
N GLY A 47 -2.24 11.85 2.56
CA GLY A 47 -0.82 11.93 2.88
C GLY A 47 -0.49 11.02 4.06
N LEU A 48 0.55 10.21 3.93
CA LEU A 48 1.02 9.29 4.96
C LEU A 48 2.46 9.65 5.36
N ALA A 49 2.73 9.64 6.66
CA ALA A 49 4.08 9.71 7.19
C ALA A 49 4.21 8.80 8.42
N SER A 50 5.42 8.27 8.61
CA SER A 50 5.76 7.40 9.74
C SER A 50 6.98 7.95 10.45
N GLY A 51 6.93 7.94 11.77
CA GLY A 51 7.95 8.50 12.65
C GLY A 51 7.43 8.64 14.06
N THR A 52 8.23 9.24 14.93
CA THR A 52 7.86 9.49 16.32
C THR A 52 6.83 10.61 16.39
N VAL A 53 5.90 10.49 17.34
CA VAL A 53 4.90 11.51 17.67
C VAL A 53 4.74 11.57 19.18
N VAL A 54 4.32 12.72 19.67
CA VAL A 54 3.97 12.93 21.07
C VAL A 54 2.45 13.08 21.14
N GLY A 55 1.80 12.20 21.91
CA GLY A 55 0.37 12.29 22.20
C GLY A 55 0.12 12.89 23.58
N GLY A 56 -0.96 13.66 23.70
CA GLY A 56 -1.36 14.25 24.98
C GLY A 56 -2.81 14.69 25.01
N VAL A 57 -3.32 14.95 26.21
CA VAL A 57 -4.63 15.57 26.43
C VAL A 57 -4.45 17.07 26.57
N VAL A 58 -5.21 17.82 25.80
CA VAL A 58 -5.23 19.29 25.82
C VAL A 58 -6.63 19.73 26.21
N GLY A 59 -6.74 20.78 27.02
CA GLY A 59 -8.02 21.30 27.49
C GLY A 59 -8.19 21.13 28.99
N GLY A 60 -9.18 21.83 29.55
CA GLY A 60 -9.50 21.75 30.97
C GLY A 60 -10.23 20.45 31.32
N PRO A 61 -10.50 20.20 32.61
CA PRO A 61 -11.14 18.98 33.10
C PRO A 61 -12.51 18.68 32.44
N SER A 62 -13.23 19.73 32.04
CA SER A 62 -14.56 19.64 31.43
C SER A 62 -14.54 19.40 29.92
N SER A 63 -13.39 19.51 29.26
CA SER A 63 -13.27 19.34 27.79
C SER A 63 -11.90 18.81 27.37
N PRO A 64 -11.50 17.60 27.83
CA PRO A 64 -10.25 16.99 27.40
C PRO A 64 -10.31 16.60 25.92
N LEU A 65 -9.31 17.02 25.15
CA LEU A 65 -9.13 16.67 23.73
C LEU A 65 -7.79 15.97 23.54
N TYR A 66 -7.80 14.77 22.97
CA TYR A 66 -6.58 14.10 22.54
C TYR A 66 -5.99 14.81 21.32
N ARG A 67 -4.69 15.10 21.39
CA ARG A 67 -3.93 15.68 20.28
C ARG A 67 -2.61 14.97 20.09
N LEU A 68 -2.14 14.97 18.85
CA LEU A 68 -0.82 14.50 18.45
C LEU A 68 0.02 15.67 17.97
N PHE A 69 1.29 15.65 18.35
CA PHE A 69 2.27 16.65 18.02
C PHE A 69 3.55 15.98 17.50
N GLY A 70 4.35 16.75 16.77
CA GLY A 70 5.66 16.33 16.28
C GLY A 70 5.81 16.46 14.77
N ASP A 71 7.06 16.41 14.32
CA ASP A 71 7.45 16.63 12.93
C ASP A 71 6.77 15.64 11.98
N THR A 72 6.51 14.41 12.43
CA THR A 72 5.79 13.39 11.65
C THR A 72 4.38 13.84 11.28
N VAL A 73 3.67 14.54 12.18
CA VAL A 73 2.31 15.05 11.91
C VAL A 73 2.36 16.16 10.86
N GLN A 74 3.33 17.06 10.98
CA GLN A 74 3.54 18.11 9.99
C GLN A 74 3.94 17.53 8.63
N LEU A 75 4.83 16.53 8.62
CA LEU A 75 5.23 15.82 7.40
C LEU A 75 4.05 15.13 6.73
N ALA A 76 3.17 14.46 7.49
CA ALA A 76 1.94 13.86 6.95
C ALA A 76 1.03 14.93 6.30
N GLY A 77 0.89 16.09 6.94
CA GLY A 77 0.17 17.24 6.38
C GLY A 77 0.79 17.73 5.08
N LEU A 78 2.12 17.84 5.00
CA LEU A 78 2.81 18.23 3.77
C LEU A 78 2.66 17.17 2.66
N MET A 79 2.67 15.87 3.02
CA MET A 79 2.38 14.80 2.07
C MET A 79 0.95 14.92 1.52
N GLU A 80 -0.06 15.26 2.34
CA GLU A 80 -1.44 15.46 1.87
C GLU A 80 -1.58 16.69 0.98
N LEU A 81 -1.01 17.82 1.42
CA LEU A 81 -1.09 19.10 0.72
C LEU A 81 -0.45 19.02 -0.67
N SER A 82 0.72 18.40 -0.76
CA SER A 82 1.43 18.22 -2.03
C SER A 82 0.84 17.11 -2.89
N CYS A 83 -0.02 16.23 -2.36
CA CYS A 83 -0.58 15.08 -3.06
C CYS A 83 -1.48 15.49 -4.23
N ARG A 84 -1.46 14.66 -5.28
CA ARG A 84 -2.41 14.79 -6.39
C ARG A 84 -3.79 14.36 -5.92
N LYS A 85 -4.82 14.99 -6.49
CA LYS A 85 -6.22 14.59 -6.30
C LYS A 85 -6.39 13.10 -6.59
N MET A 86 -7.17 12.42 -5.74
CA MET A 86 -7.48 10.99 -5.84
C MET A 86 -6.27 10.05 -5.78
N LYS A 87 -5.20 10.47 -5.09
CA LYS A 87 -3.99 9.68 -4.87
C LYS A 87 -3.65 9.61 -3.38
N VAL A 88 -2.85 8.60 -3.07
CA VAL A 88 -2.21 8.42 -1.76
C VAL A 88 -0.71 8.69 -1.94
N GLN A 89 -0.16 9.64 -1.19
CA GLN A 89 1.27 9.95 -1.17
C GLN A 89 1.85 9.60 0.20
N CYS A 90 3.05 9.06 0.23
CA CYS A 90 3.75 8.73 1.46
C CYS A 90 5.18 9.28 1.50
N SER A 91 5.68 9.49 2.72
CA SER A 91 7.08 9.82 2.98
C SER A 91 7.99 8.62 2.70
N GLU A 92 9.28 8.88 2.53
CA GLU A 92 10.29 7.84 2.39
C GLU A 92 10.31 6.85 3.57
N THR A 93 10.12 7.32 4.80
CA THR A 93 10.09 6.46 5.99
C THR A 93 8.94 5.45 5.92
N THR A 94 7.74 5.90 5.55
CA THR A 94 6.58 5.02 5.34
C THR A 94 6.82 4.05 4.18
N PHE A 95 7.42 4.51 3.08
CA PHE A 95 7.79 3.64 1.96
C PHE A 95 8.69 2.47 2.40
N ARG A 96 9.72 2.73 3.21
CA ARG A 96 10.61 1.67 3.72
C ARG A 96 9.85 0.66 4.58
N LEU A 97 9.02 1.13 5.51
CA LEU A 97 8.19 0.25 6.35
C LEU A 97 7.23 -0.62 5.51
N LEU A 98 6.62 -0.04 4.48
CA LEU A 98 5.69 -0.79 3.62
C LEU A 98 6.38 -1.82 2.72
N ARG A 99 7.68 -1.66 2.42
CA ARG A 99 8.46 -2.72 1.74
C ARG A 99 8.68 -3.93 2.65
N GLU A 100 8.72 -3.69 3.96
CA GLU A 100 8.87 -4.71 5.00
C GLU A 100 7.51 -5.21 5.53
N ALA A 101 6.40 -4.73 4.96
CA ALA A 101 5.05 -5.12 5.36
C ALA A 101 4.84 -6.65 5.25
N PRO A 102 4.27 -7.31 6.26
CA PRO A 102 4.25 -8.77 6.33
C PRO A 102 3.26 -9.43 5.36
N THR A 103 2.14 -8.75 5.04
CA THR A 103 0.98 -9.42 4.41
C THR A 103 0.80 -9.03 2.94
N TYR A 104 1.08 -7.79 2.59
CA TYR A 104 0.87 -7.20 1.27
C TYR A 104 2.19 -6.77 0.63
N LEU A 105 2.16 -6.71 -0.70
CA LEU A 105 3.17 -6.04 -1.51
C LEU A 105 2.53 -4.81 -2.12
N PHE A 106 3.12 -3.66 -1.83
CA PHE A 106 2.62 -2.37 -2.32
C PHE A 106 3.32 -1.98 -3.62
N HIS A 107 2.56 -1.39 -4.54
CA HIS A 107 3.07 -0.82 -5.77
C HIS A 107 3.29 0.68 -5.60
N PHE A 108 4.51 1.12 -5.84
CA PHE A 108 4.93 2.51 -5.65
C PHE A 108 5.36 3.16 -6.96
N GLU A 109 5.09 4.45 -7.04
CA GLU A 109 5.57 5.33 -8.10
C GLU A 109 6.36 6.47 -7.45
N LYS A 110 7.65 6.62 -7.81
CA LYS A 110 8.48 7.70 -7.30
C LYS A 110 7.97 9.03 -7.85
N ARG A 111 7.77 10.01 -6.97
CA ARG A 111 7.41 11.37 -7.39
C ARG A 111 8.66 12.11 -7.92
N PRO A 112 8.57 12.81 -9.06
CA PRO A 112 9.66 13.67 -9.51
C PRO A 112 9.92 14.81 -8.51
N GLU A 113 11.18 15.19 -8.35
CA GLU A 113 11.67 16.13 -7.32
C GLU A 113 11.22 17.60 -7.51
N GLU A 114 10.44 17.91 -8.56
CA GLU A 114 10.06 19.27 -8.96
C GLU A 114 8.83 19.88 -8.25
N SER A 115 8.49 19.44 -7.04
CA SER A 115 7.42 20.09 -6.26
C SER A 115 7.94 20.92 -5.09
N VAL A 116 8.00 22.23 -5.36
CA VAL A 116 8.44 23.41 -4.60
C VAL A 116 7.90 23.56 -3.15
N LEU A 117 7.11 22.60 -2.63
CA LEU A 117 6.41 22.74 -1.33
C LEU A 117 7.08 22.04 -0.14
N LEU A 118 8.07 21.18 -0.38
CA LEU A 118 8.84 20.55 0.69
C LEU A 118 10.19 21.24 0.71
N ALA A 119 10.45 22.09 1.70
CA ALA A 119 11.66 22.92 1.81
C ALA A 119 13.01 22.16 1.74
N ASN A 120 13.00 20.83 1.65
CA ASN A 120 14.15 19.98 1.88
C ASN A 120 14.32 18.82 0.87
N ASN A 121 13.76 18.88 -0.36
CA ASN A 121 13.83 17.76 -1.33
C ASN A 121 13.43 16.40 -0.73
N VAL A 122 12.34 16.37 0.04
CA VAL A 122 11.95 15.15 0.74
C VAL A 122 11.42 14.13 -0.27
N LEU A 123 12.14 13.00 -0.37
CA LEU A 123 11.74 11.87 -1.19
C LEU A 123 10.33 11.40 -0.81
N SER A 124 9.47 11.27 -1.81
CA SER A 124 8.09 10.82 -1.62
C SER A 124 7.62 9.95 -2.77
N PHE A 125 6.62 9.13 -2.48
CA PHE A 125 6.12 8.10 -3.36
C PHE A 125 4.60 8.13 -3.39
N TYR A 126 4.01 7.81 -4.54
CA TYR A 126 2.59 7.46 -4.61
C TYR A 126 2.40 5.98 -4.37
N ILE A 127 1.33 5.62 -3.66
CA ILE A 127 0.87 4.25 -3.49
C ILE A 127 -0.27 4.04 -4.48
N ASN A 128 -0.06 3.21 -5.50
CA ASN A 128 -1.07 2.97 -6.54
C ASN A 128 -1.91 1.71 -6.27
N GLY A 129 -1.45 0.81 -5.40
CA GLY A 129 -2.19 -0.39 -5.04
C GLY A 129 -1.40 -1.33 -4.13
N ALA A 130 -2.05 -2.41 -3.72
CA ALA A 130 -1.48 -3.46 -2.89
C ALA A 130 -1.99 -4.84 -3.34
N VAL A 131 -1.13 -5.85 -3.30
CA VAL A 131 -1.48 -7.24 -3.61
C VAL A 131 -1.14 -8.11 -2.41
N LYS A 132 -2.06 -8.98 -1.99
CA LYS A 132 -1.83 -9.89 -0.87
C LYS A 132 -0.77 -10.93 -1.26
N ARG A 133 0.28 -11.09 -0.45
CA ARG A 133 1.40 -12.00 -0.73
C ARG A 133 0.95 -13.45 -0.95
N SER A 134 -0.05 -13.91 -0.19
CA SER A 134 -0.59 -15.26 -0.33
C SER A 134 -1.15 -15.56 -1.73
N LEU A 135 -1.76 -14.57 -2.39
CA LEU A 135 -2.36 -14.76 -3.71
C LEU A 135 -1.29 -15.02 -4.78
N ILE A 136 -0.16 -14.33 -4.68
CA ILE A 136 0.98 -14.51 -5.59
C ILE A 136 1.57 -15.92 -5.44
N THR A 137 1.73 -16.39 -4.20
CA THR A 137 2.23 -17.73 -3.92
C THR A 137 1.30 -18.80 -4.48
N HIS A 138 -0.02 -18.63 -4.33
CA HIS A 138 -1.01 -19.57 -4.88
C HIS A 138 -0.94 -19.61 -6.40
N GLU A 139 -0.99 -18.45 -7.07
CA GLU A 139 -0.97 -18.36 -8.53
C GLU A 139 0.32 -18.96 -9.13
N GLN A 140 1.48 -18.69 -8.51
CA GLN A 140 2.75 -19.30 -8.92
C GLN A 140 2.80 -20.82 -8.68
N SER A 141 2.22 -21.30 -7.57
CA SER A 141 2.18 -22.73 -7.26
C SER A 141 1.29 -23.50 -8.24
N GLU A 142 0.14 -22.93 -8.63
CA GLU A 142 -0.77 -23.50 -9.61
C GLU A 142 -0.14 -23.52 -11.00
N GLN A 143 0.47 -22.42 -11.44
CA GLN A 143 1.19 -22.35 -12.72
C GLN A 143 2.33 -23.37 -12.79
N ARG A 144 3.13 -23.51 -11.72
CA ARG A 144 4.19 -24.53 -11.62
C ARG A 144 3.63 -25.95 -11.69
N ARG A 145 2.50 -26.22 -11.02
CA ARG A 145 1.84 -27.53 -11.02
C ARG A 145 1.30 -27.89 -12.41
N GLN A 146 0.71 -26.92 -13.10
CA GLN A 146 0.13 -27.09 -14.43
C GLN A 146 1.21 -27.27 -15.50
N ALA A 147 2.31 -26.52 -15.42
CA ALA A 147 3.49 -26.71 -16.26
C ALA A 147 4.15 -28.08 -16.05
N ALA A 148 4.25 -28.55 -14.79
CA ALA A 148 4.79 -29.87 -14.48
C ALA A 148 3.93 -31.01 -15.05
N LEU A 149 2.60 -30.91 -14.91
CA LEU A 149 1.66 -31.89 -15.48
C LEU A 149 1.77 -31.97 -17.01
N LEU A 150 1.85 -30.82 -17.67
CA LEU A 150 2.05 -30.73 -19.12
C LEU A 150 3.37 -31.41 -19.53
N ALA A 151 4.47 -31.15 -18.81
CA ALA A 151 5.77 -31.73 -19.08
C ALA A 151 5.79 -33.27 -18.93
N VAL A 152 5.06 -33.81 -17.95
CA VAL A 152 4.86 -35.26 -17.78
C VAL A 152 4.10 -35.85 -18.97
N GLN A 153 3.02 -35.20 -19.41
CA GLN A 153 2.24 -35.62 -20.58
C GLN A 153 3.10 -35.61 -21.86
N PHE A 154 3.92 -34.58 -22.06
CA PHE A 154 4.84 -34.51 -23.20
C PHE A 154 5.92 -35.59 -23.17
N LYS A 155 6.49 -35.92 -22.00
CA LYS A 155 7.43 -37.05 -21.84
C LYS A 155 6.77 -38.39 -22.17
N SER A 156 5.53 -38.59 -21.71
CA SER A 156 4.77 -39.82 -21.99
C SER A 156 4.49 -40.00 -23.49
N ARG A 157 4.09 -38.93 -24.19
CA ARG A 157 3.91 -38.91 -25.65
C ARG A 157 5.21 -39.21 -26.42
N LYS A 158 6.35 -38.62 -26.04
CA LYS A 158 7.65 -38.90 -26.68
C LYS A 158 8.11 -40.35 -26.49
N ASN A 159 7.85 -40.94 -25.32
CA ASN A 159 8.18 -42.34 -25.06
C ASN A 159 7.29 -43.32 -25.85
N SER A 160 6.03 -42.97 -26.10
CA SER A 160 5.13 -43.77 -26.95
C SER A 160 5.58 -43.77 -28.42
N ILE A 161 6.01 -42.61 -28.96
CA ILE A 161 6.49 -42.49 -30.34
C ILE A 161 7.80 -43.28 -30.56
N ARG A 162 8.70 -43.30 -29.57
CA ARG A 162 9.96 -44.08 -29.64
C ARG A 162 9.76 -45.59 -29.62
N ARG A 163 8.66 -46.11 -29.07
CA ARG A 163 8.36 -47.55 -29.05
C ARG A 163 7.69 -48.06 -30.33
N GLY A 164 7.22 -47.17 -31.20
CA GLY A 164 6.59 -47.52 -32.48
C GLY A 164 7.55 -47.61 -33.67
N LEU A 165 8.82 -47.21 -33.51
CA LEU A 165 9.86 -47.29 -34.54
C LEU A 165 10.79 -48.47 -34.22
N SER A 166 10.36 -49.68 -34.56
CA SER A 166 11.26 -50.84 -34.65
C SER A 166 11.81 -50.90 -36.08
N PRO A 167 13.14 -50.94 -36.30
CA PRO A 167 13.70 -51.12 -37.63
C PRO A 167 13.49 -52.58 -38.02
N TYR A 168 12.73 -52.80 -39.10
CA TYR A 168 12.83 -54.02 -39.90
C TYR A 168 13.98 -53.87 -40.88
#